data_AF-A0A7J2R3W9-F1
#
_entry.id   AF-A0A7J2R3W9-F1
#
_cell.length_a   1.000
_cell.length_b   1.000
_cell.length_c   1.000
_cell.angle_alpha   90.00
_cell.angle_beta   90.00
_cell.angle_gamma   90.00
#
_symmetry.space_group_name_H-M   'P 1'
#
loop_
_entity.id
_entity.type
_entity.pdbx_description
1 polymer ?
#
loop_
_entity_poly.entity_id
_entity_poly.type
_entity_poly.pdbx_seq_one_letter_code
_entity_poly.pdbx_strand_id
1 'polypeptide(L)'
;MSTRDLITRDSDGTVVDIGQEEAEHADLTANAKRVILVNSSGTVIKATIQEENRAGSDASGTDGATGRVLTLQNTSTSGAPMSVWVDDQIIAQADITVSHFSSSSTITFDNINLFDAQTIRVTYYV
;
A
#
# COMPACT_ATOMS: atom_id res chain seq x y z
N MET A 1 -13.86 35.68 -50.89
CA MET A 1 -12.69 34.79 -50.87
C MET A 1 -13.15 33.47 -50.27
N SER A 2 -13.20 32.40 -51.06
CA SER A 2 -13.63 31.07 -50.58
C SER A 2 -12.39 30.32 -50.10
N THR A 3 -12.37 29.98 -48.81
CA THR A 3 -11.43 29.00 -48.25
C THR A 3 -11.73 27.66 -48.88
N ARG A 4 -10.77 27.11 -49.62
CA ARG A 4 -10.83 25.73 -50.12
C ARG A 4 -10.57 24.82 -48.94
N ASP A 5 -11.60 24.10 -48.49
CA ASP A 5 -11.43 23.04 -47.50
C ASP A 5 -10.52 21.95 -48.09
N LEU A 6 -9.46 21.61 -47.35
CA LEU A 6 -8.55 20.52 -47.69
C LEU A 6 -9.26 19.21 -47.38
N ILE A 7 -9.90 18.61 -48.39
CA ILE A 7 -10.49 17.28 -48.28
C ILE A 7 -9.43 16.25 -48.67
N THR A 8 -8.96 15.46 -47.71
CA THR A 8 -8.21 14.23 -48.00
C THR A 8 -9.19 13.07 -48.15
N ARG A 9 -8.98 12.24 -49.17
CA ARG A 9 -9.76 11.01 -49.40
C ARG A 9 -8.88 9.82 -49.08
N ASP A 10 -9.43 8.83 -48.40
CA ASP A 10 -8.74 7.56 -48.20
C ASP A 10 -8.72 6.75 -49.52
N SER A 11 -7.90 5.72 -49.56
CA SER A 11 -7.68 4.80 -50.68
C SER A 11 -8.94 4.05 -51.14
N ASP A 12 -9.98 3.97 -50.30
CA ASP A 12 -11.30 3.41 -50.63
C ASP A 12 -12.29 4.47 -51.15
N GLY A 13 -11.86 5.73 -51.25
CA GLY A 13 -12.66 6.85 -51.75
C GLY A 13 -13.57 7.49 -50.70
N THR A 14 -13.52 7.07 -49.45
CA THR A 14 -14.21 7.74 -48.35
C THR A 14 -13.60 9.12 -48.08
N VAL A 15 -14.47 10.07 -47.77
CA VAL A 15 -14.07 11.44 -47.42
C VAL A 15 -13.73 11.44 -45.94
N VAL A 16 -12.47 11.74 -45.60
CA VAL A 16 -12.04 11.91 -44.21
C VAL A 16 -12.21 13.39 -43.86
N ASP A 17 -13.20 13.69 -43.01
CA ASP A 17 -13.36 15.01 -42.42
C ASP A 17 -12.36 15.15 -41.26
N ILE A 18 -11.20 15.75 -41.55
CA ILE A 18 -10.11 15.95 -40.58
C ILE A 18 -10.58 16.79 -39.38
N GLY A 19 -11.64 17.61 -39.55
CA GLY A 19 -12.21 18.39 -38.45
C GLY A 19 -13.02 17.57 -37.44
N GLN A 20 -13.51 16.39 -37.83
CA GLN A 20 -14.24 15.47 -36.92
C GLN A 20 -13.30 14.51 -36.17
N GLU A 21 -12.16 14.14 -36.75
CA GLU A 21 -11.25 13.16 -36.16
C GLU A 21 -10.49 13.72 -34.93
N GLU A 22 -10.21 15.03 -34.89
CA GLU A 22 -9.62 15.67 -33.72
C GLU A 22 -10.58 15.78 -32.52
N ALA A 23 -11.90 15.64 -32.73
CA ALA A 23 -12.90 15.68 -31.65
C ALA A 23 -13.11 14.32 -30.95
N GLU A 24 -12.91 13.19 -31.65
CA GLU A 24 -12.99 11.85 -31.03
C GLU A 24 -11.75 11.49 -30.22
N HIS A 25 -10.64 12.19 -30.41
CA HIS A 25 -9.43 12.08 -29.60
C HIS A 25 -9.39 13.07 -28.43
N ALA A 26 -10.44 13.89 -28.26
CA ALA A 26 -10.58 14.74 -27.10
C ALA A 26 -11.03 13.90 -25.88
N ASP A 27 -10.06 13.64 -25.02
CA ASP A 27 -10.25 13.59 -23.57
C ASP A 27 -10.37 12.23 -22.88
N LEU A 28 -9.48 11.30 -23.22
CA LEU A 28 -9.10 10.22 -22.29
C LEU A 28 -8.17 10.72 -21.15
N THR A 29 -7.70 11.97 -21.22
CA THR A 29 -6.70 12.51 -20.29
C THR A 29 -7.31 13.24 -19.07
N ALA A 30 -8.52 13.82 -19.16
CA ALA A 30 -9.18 14.41 -17.99
C ALA A 30 -9.65 13.38 -16.96
N ASN A 31 -10.01 12.16 -17.41
CA ASN A 31 -10.39 11.06 -16.52
C ASN A 31 -9.21 10.17 -16.08
N ALA A 32 -7.99 10.42 -16.54
CA ALA A 32 -6.81 9.62 -16.19
C ALA A 32 -6.34 9.77 -14.72
N LYS A 33 -7.00 10.60 -13.91
CA LYS A 33 -6.48 10.98 -12.58
C LYS A 33 -6.83 10.06 -11.42
N ARG A 34 -7.60 8.99 -11.60
CA ARG A 34 -7.90 8.03 -10.52
C ARG A 34 -7.88 6.59 -11.04
N VAL A 35 -6.68 6.02 -11.17
CA VAL A 35 -6.53 4.57 -11.33
C VAL A 35 -6.98 3.90 -10.04
N ILE A 36 -8.13 3.22 -10.10
CA ILE A 36 -8.64 2.42 -8.99
C ILE A 36 -8.24 0.97 -9.25
N LEU A 37 -7.42 0.41 -8.36
CA LEU A 37 -7.10 -1.00 -8.39
C LEU A 37 -8.34 -1.77 -7.93
N VAL A 38 -8.87 -2.62 -8.80
CA VAL A 38 -9.99 -3.52 -8.49
C VAL A 38 -9.57 -4.96 -8.74
N ASN A 39 -10.11 -5.91 -7.99
CA ASN A 39 -9.93 -7.33 -8.28
C ASN A 39 -10.88 -7.79 -9.41
N SER A 40 -10.82 -9.06 -9.80
CA SER A 40 -11.68 -9.64 -10.85
C SER A 40 -13.18 -9.61 -10.53
N SER A 41 -13.58 -9.35 -9.28
CA SER A 41 -14.97 -9.15 -8.88
C SER A 41 -15.41 -7.69 -8.86
N GLY A 42 -14.56 -6.74 -9.30
CA GLY A 42 -14.85 -5.31 -9.29
C GLY A 42 -14.73 -4.64 -7.92
N THR A 43 -14.21 -5.35 -6.92
CA THR A 43 -13.99 -4.81 -5.57
C THR A 43 -12.75 -3.95 -5.57
N VAL A 44 -12.85 -2.72 -5.06
CA VAL A 44 -11.71 -1.83 -4.86
C VAL A 44 -10.73 -2.46 -3.88
N ILE A 45 -9.51 -2.71 -4.35
CA ILE A 45 -8.39 -3.15 -3.54
C ILE A 45 -7.83 -1.90 -2.86
N LYS A 46 -8.29 -1.62 -1.65
CA LYS A 46 -7.71 -0.58 -0.79
C LYS A 46 -6.90 -1.26 0.31
N ALA A 47 -5.62 -1.50 0.05
CA ALA A 47 -4.69 -1.85 1.13
C ALA A 47 -4.57 -0.62 2.03
N THR A 48 -5.06 -0.72 3.27
CA THR A 48 -4.94 0.39 4.23
C THR A 48 -3.70 0.15 5.07
N ILE A 49 -2.79 1.13 5.09
CA ILE A 49 -1.63 1.09 5.97
C ILE A 49 -2.10 1.52 7.37
N GLN A 50 -1.81 0.68 8.36
CA GLN A 50 -2.00 0.95 9.77
C GLN A 50 -0.63 1.13 10.43
N GLU A 51 -0.58 2.02 11.42
CA GLU A 51 0.59 2.25 12.26
C GLU A 51 0.20 2.10 13.73
N GLU A 52 0.98 1.32 14.47
CA GLU A 52 0.88 1.19 15.91
C GLU A 52 2.19 1.64 16.57
N ASN A 53 2.09 2.63 17.46
CA ASN A 53 3.21 3.08 18.30
C ASN A 53 3.06 2.48 19.69
N ARG A 54 4.14 1.87 20.19
CA ARG A 54 4.22 1.10 21.43
C ARG A 54 5.48 1.45 22.20
N ALA A 55 5.51 1.10 23.47
CA ALA A 55 6.71 1.09 24.28
C ALA A 55 7.25 -0.33 24.43
N GLY A 56 8.55 -0.47 24.69
CA GLY A 56 9.14 -1.76 25.07
C GLY A 56 8.48 -2.36 26.31
N SER A 57 7.99 -1.52 27.23
CA SER A 57 7.23 -1.95 28.41
C SER A 57 5.87 -2.58 28.07
N ASP A 58 5.35 -2.38 26.86
CA ASP A 58 4.12 -3.05 26.40
C ASP A 58 4.39 -4.52 26.01
N ALA A 59 5.66 -4.88 25.78
CA ALA A 59 6.03 -6.26 25.49
C ALA A 59 6.11 -7.07 26.78
N SER A 60 5.52 -8.25 26.78
CA SER A 60 5.68 -9.23 27.85
C SER A 60 7.11 -9.79 27.88
N GLY A 61 7.55 -10.23 29.06
CA GLY A 61 8.88 -10.76 29.30
C GLY A 61 9.67 -9.96 30.33
N THR A 62 10.98 -10.16 30.38
CA THR A 62 11.90 -9.43 31.28
C THR A 62 12.56 -8.29 30.54
N ASP A 63 12.70 -7.13 31.18
CA ASP A 63 13.39 -5.97 30.63
C ASP A 63 14.81 -6.32 30.14
N GLY A 64 15.13 -5.91 28.91
CA GLY A 64 16.42 -6.16 28.27
C GLY A 64 16.67 -7.60 27.80
N ALA A 65 15.70 -8.51 27.94
CA ALA A 65 15.82 -9.88 27.43
C ALA A 65 15.47 -9.98 25.93
N THR A 66 15.98 -11.03 25.29
CA THR A 66 15.42 -11.52 24.02
C THR A 66 14.15 -12.33 24.26
N GLY A 67 13.41 -12.63 23.20
CA GLY A 67 12.18 -13.41 23.23
C GLY A 67 11.00 -12.67 23.84
N ARG A 68 11.10 -11.35 24.05
CA ARG A 68 9.98 -10.53 24.49
C ARG A 68 8.88 -10.52 23.42
N VAL A 69 7.63 -10.49 23.85
CA VAL A 69 6.47 -10.61 22.94
C VAL A 69 5.59 -9.38 23.06
N LEU A 70 5.44 -8.66 21.95
CA LEU A 70 4.52 -7.53 21.79
C LEU A 70 3.23 -8.00 21.11
N THR A 71 2.09 -7.72 21.72
CA THR A 71 0.77 -7.99 21.13
C THR A 71 0.22 -6.71 20.49
N LEU A 72 -0.09 -6.78 19.21
CA LEU A 72 -0.70 -5.69 18.45
C LEU A 72 -2.21 -5.60 18.72
N GLN A 73 -2.78 -4.40 18.53
CA GLN A 73 -4.21 -4.13 18.71
C GLN A 73 -5.02 -4.29 17.41
N ASN A 74 -4.41 -4.76 16.33
CA ASN A 74 -5.11 -5.02 15.08
C ASN A 74 -6.32 -5.94 15.27
N THR A 75 -7.48 -5.52 14.76
CA THR A 75 -8.74 -6.26 14.88
C THR A 75 -8.91 -7.35 13.82
N SER A 76 -7.91 -7.55 12.97
CA SER A 76 -7.85 -8.57 11.92
C SER A 76 -6.40 -8.97 11.69
N THR A 77 -6.17 -10.14 11.07
CA THR A 77 -4.86 -10.54 10.52
C THR A 77 -4.22 -9.36 9.79
N SER A 78 -3.10 -8.87 10.28
CA SER A 78 -2.30 -7.88 9.57
C SER A 78 -1.74 -8.54 8.30
N GLY A 79 -1.96 -7.94 7.14
CA GLY A 79 -1.36 -8.37 5.89
C GLY A 79 0.16 -8.18 5.90
N ALA A 80 0.89 -9.18 5.42
CA ALA A 80 2.30 -9.03 5.09
C ALA A 80 2.45 -8.12 3.85
N PRO A 81 3.48 -7.25 3.78
CA PRO A 81 4.61 -7.15 4.71
C PRO A 81 4.32 -6.26 5.93
N MET A 82 4.93 -6.62 7.07
CA MET A 82 5.00 -5.79 8.29
C MET A 82 6.40 -5.22 8.42
N SER A 83 6.50 -3.98 8.90
CA SER A 83 7.78 -3.35 9.26
C SER A 83 7.77 -2.96 10.73
N VAL A 84 8.87 -3.22 11.42
CA VAL A 84 9.03 -2.99 12.86
C VAL A 84 10.26 -2.10 13.05
N TRP A 85 10.11 -1.03 13.82
CA TRP A 85 11.19 -0.15 14.22
C TRP A 85 11.30 -0.13 15.73
N VAL A 86 12.53 -0.12 16.25
CA VAL A 86 12.84 0.12 17.66
C VAL A 86 13.80 1.29 17.74
N ASP A 87 13.43 2.36 18.45
CA ASP A 87 14.18 3.63 18.52
C ASP A 87 14.63 4.14 17.14
N ASP A 88 13.68 4.20 16.21
CA ASP A 88 13.86 4.58 14.79
C ASP A 88 14.81 3.70 13.96
N GLN A 89 15.31 2.59 14.50
CA GLN A 89 16.05 1.58 13.74
C GLN A 89 15.11 0.51 13.22
N ILE A 90 15.18 0.22 11.90
CA ILE A 90 14.41 -0.88 11.32
C ILE A 90 14.98 -2.22 11.78
N ILE A 91 14.11 -3.10 12.27
CA ILE A 91 14.49 -4.45 12.70
C ILE A 91 14.44 -5.39 11.51
N ALA A 92 15.46 -6.23 11.35
CA ALA A 92 15.48 -7.22 10.28
C ALA A 92 14.45 -8.31 10.55
N GLN A 93 13.82 -8.82 9.49
CA GLN A 93 12.82 -9.90 9.60
C GLN A 93 13.39 -11.20 10.18
N ALA A 94 14.71 -11.41 10.14
CA ALA A 94 15.36 -12.56 10.76
C ALA A 94 15.47 -12.44 12.30
N ASP A 95 15.25 -11.26 12.86
CA ASP A 95 15.37 -10.98 14.29
C ASP A 95 14.01 -10.98 15.01
N ILE A 96 12.92 -11.18 14.26
CA ILE A 96 11.56 -11.20 14.76
C ILE A 96 10.77 -12.36 14.18
N THR A 97 9.82 -12.86 14.96
CA THR A 97 8.79 -13.79 14.49
C THR A 97 7.43 -13.13 14.63
N VAL A 98 6.68 -13.04 13.53
CA VAL A 98 5.31 -12.52 13.54
C VAL A 98 4.32 -13.68 13.47
N SER A 99 3.39 -13.73 14.42
CA SER A 99 2.27 -14.69 14.43
C SER A 99 0.96 -13.95 14.30
N HIS A 100 0.11 -14.38 13.36
CA HIS A 100 -1.19 -13.76 13.15
C HIS A 100 -2.33 -14.64 13.68
N PHE A 101 -3.26 -14.00 14.37
CA PHE A 101 -4.48 -14.60 14.88
C PHE A 101 -5.70 -13.92 14.24
N SER A 102 -6.88 -14.49 14.43
CA SER A 102 -8.13 -13.98 13.84
C SER A 102 -8.46 -12.54 14.26
N SER A 103 -8.00 -12.11 15.43
CA SER A 103 -8.31 -10.80 16.02
C SER A 103 -7.11 -10.11 16.69
N SER A 104 -5.89 -10.52 16.35
CA SER A 104 -4.65 -9.89 16.82
C SER A 104 -3.45 -10.41 16.04
N SER A 105 -2.28 -9.82 16.27
CA SER A 105 -1.01 -10.37 15.85
C SER A 105 0.02 -10.14 16.95
N THR A 106 1.00 -11.02 17.04
CA THR A 106 2.09 -10.90 18.01
C THR A 106 3.42 -10.84 17.28
N ILE A 107 4.34 -10.04 17.82
CA ILE A 107 5.73 -9.95 17.39
C ILE A 107 6.59 -10.45 18.53
N THR A 108 7.36 -11.51 18.27
CA THR A 108 8.41 -11.99 19.18
C THR A 108 9.74 -11.43 18.72
N PHE A 109 10.50 -10.84 19.63
CA PHE A 109 11.83 -10.27 19.38
C PHE A 109 12.91 -11.32 19.66
N ASP A 110 13.23 -12.17 18.68
CA ASP A 110 14.01 -13.40 18.89
C ASP A 110 15.49 -13.15 19.14
N ASN A 111 16.09 -12.22 18.39
CA ASN A 111 17.54 -11.98 18.39
C ASN A 111 17.94 -10.55 18.80
N ILE A 112 17.00 -9.78 19.36
CA ILE A 112 17.29 -8.45 19.90
C ILE A 112 16.88 -8.35 21.36
N ASN A 113 17.71 -7.66 22.15
CA ASN A 113 17.35 -7.25 23.50
C ASN A 113 16.39 -6.06 23.39
N LEU A 114 15.19 -6.21 23.93
CA LEU A 114 14.20 -5.14 23.95
C LEU A 114 14.07 -4.58 25.37
N PHE A 115 14.35 -3.29 25.55
CA PHE A 115 14.27 -2.61 26.83
C PHE A 115 12.96 -1.83 26.99
N ASP A 116 12.46 -1.72 28.21
CA ASP A 116 11.18 -1.08 28.53
C ASP A 116 11.08 0.37 28.08
N ALA A 117 12.20 1.09 28.13
CA ALA A 117 12.28 2.50 27.76
C ALA A 117 12.27 2.75 26.24
N GLN A 118 12.41 1.70 25.42
CA GLN A 118 12.48 1.86 23.97
C GLN A 118 11.12 2.14 23.36
N THR A 119 11.14 2.90 22.27
CA THR A 119 9.96 3.14 21.44
C THR A 119 9.88 2.13 20.33
N ILE A 120 8.69 1.60 20.06
CA ILE A 120 8.44 0.63 18.99
C ILE A 120 7.39 1.23 18.06
N ARG A 121 7.68 1.26 16.76
CA ARG A 121 6.71 1.57 15.72
C ARG A 121 6.49 0.32 14.88
N VAL A 122 5.24 -0.02 14.60
CA VAL A 122 4.88 -1.15 13.74
C VAL A 122 3.97 -0.64 12.63
N THR A 123 4.32 -0.94 11.38
CA THR A 123 3.51 -0.58 10.21
C THR A 123 3.12 -1.85 9.46
N TYR A 124 1.84 -1.99 9.15
CA TYR A 124 1.29 -3.16 8.46
C TYR A 124 0.07 -2.82 7.62
N TYR A 125 -0.35 -3.74 6.75
CA TYR A 125 -1.56 -3.59 5.94
C TYR A 125 -2.76 -4.26 6.61
N VAL A 126 -3.95 -3.69 6.42
CA VAL A 126 -5.25 -4.34 6.73
C VAL A 126 -6.16 -4.38 5.52
#